data_AF-A0A383D683-F1
#
_entry.id   AF-A0A383D683-F1
#
_cell.length_a   1.000
_cell.length_b   1.000
_cell.length_c   1.000
_cell.angle_alpha   90.00
_cell.angle_beta   90.00
_cell.angle_gamma   90.00
#
_symmetry.space_group_name_H-M   'P 1'
#
loop_
_entity.id
_entity.type
_entity.pdbx_description
1 polymer ?
#
loop_
_entity_poly.entity_id
_entity_poly.type
_entity_poly.pdbx_seq_one_letter_code
_entity_poly.pdbx_strand_id
1 'polypeptide(L)'
;MRFTISAKLVMDDLKIGDSISINGVCLTVTEKKEKEFSLDLVPETLDKSNLVELIKGNYVNLERAMQASDRFGGHILQGHVETLGVILDKQQQEDNAVISVGLDPEWLRYCIPKGSIALDGISLTIAKI
;
A
#
# COMPACT_ATOMS: atom_id res chain seq x y z
N MET A 1 5.28 -7.47 16.05
CA MET A 1 4.17 -8.34 15.57
C MET A 1 4.64 -8.99 14.28
N ARG A 2 4.15 -10.18 13.90
CA ARG A 2 4.60 -10.85 12.67
C ARG A 2 3.41 -11.20 11.77
N PHE A 3 3.52 -10.87 10.49
CA PHE A 3 2.58 -11.27 9.45
C PHE A 3 3.14 -12.40 8.61
N THR A 4 2.23 -13.23 8.11
CA THR A 4 2.51 -14.23 7.07
C THR A 4 1.48 -14.02 5.97
N ILE A 5 1.97 -13.75 4.76
CA ILE A 5 1.15 -13.43 3.59
C ILE A 5 1.28 -14.57 2.60
N SER A 6 0.14 -15.10 2.14
CA SER A 6 0.11 -16.05 1.04
C SER A 6 0.03 -15.28 -0.29
N ALA A 7 0.94 -15.58 -1.22
CA ALA A 7 0.98 -14.92 -2.52
C ALA A 7 1.50 -15.87 -3.61
N LYS A 8 1.24 -15.52 -4.87
CA LYS A 8 1.74 -16.26 -6.04
C LYS A 8 2.59 -15.36 -6.93
N LEU A 9 2.01 -14.26 -7.43
CA LEU A 9 2.61 -13.44 -8.48
C LEU A 9 3.89 -12.71 -8.06
N VAL A 10 3.97 -12.26 -6.81
CA VAL A 10 5.13 -11.51 -6.31
C VAL A 10 6.27 -12.40 -5.80
N MET A 11 6.15 -13.73 -5.93
CA MET A 11 7.07 -14.68 -5.28
C MET A 11 8.29 -15.06 -6.12
N ASP A 12 8.25 -14.85 -7.43
CA ASP A 12 9.19 -15.46 -8.39
C ASP A 12 10.65 -15.02 -8.18
N ASP A 13 10.89 -13.76 -7.84
CA ASP A 13 12.21 -13.17 -7.59
C ASP A 13 12.43 -12.64 -6.17
N LEU A 14 11.40 -12.72 -5.31
CA LEU A 14 11.43 -12.24 -3.93
C LEU A 14 12.43 -13.03 -3.07
N LYS A 15 13.27 -12.35 -2.30
CA LYS A 15 14.25 -12.97 -1.40
C LYS A 15 14.09 -12.48 0.03
N ILE A 16 14.65 -13.24 0.96
CA ILE A 16 14.79 -12.78 2.35
C ILE A 16 15.71 -11.54 2.34
N GLY A 17 15.29 -10.48 3.03
CA GLY A 17 15.95 -9.18 3.04
C GLY A 17 15.43 -8.19 2.00
N ASP A 18 14.63 -8.63 1.03
CA ASP A 18 14.03 -7.72 0.05
C ASP A 18 12.90 -6.89 0.69
N SER A 19 12.70 -5.70 0.15
CA SER A 19 11.55 -4.85 0.45
C SER A 19 10.35 -5.23 -0.39
N ILE A 20 9.18 -5.31 0.25
CA ILE A 20 7.89 -5.51 -0.41
C ILE A 20 6.85 -4.61 0.26
N SER A 21 6.00 -4.01 -0.57
CA SER A 21 4.91 -3.13 -0.13
C SER A 21 3.67 -3.93 0.17
N ILE A 22 3.06 -3.71 1.34
CA ILE A 22 1.77 -4.28 1.76
C ILE A 22 0.82 -3.13 2.05
N ASN A 23 -0.23 -2.98 1.25
CA ASN A 23 -1.12 -1.81 1.30
C ASN A 23 -0.33 -0.48 1.28
N GLY A 24 0.76 -0.41 0.51
CA GLY A 24 1.60 0.79 0.44
C GLY A 24 2.62 0.93 1.57
N VAL A 25 2.66 0.02 2.55
CA VAL A 25 3.68 0.02 3.62
C VAL A 25 4.87 -0.83 3.20
N CYS A 26 6.04 -0.22 3.09
CA CYS A 26 7.30 -0.91 2.80
C CYS A 26 7.75 -1.73 4.03
N LEU A 27 7.93 -3.03 3.84
CA LEU A 27 8.37 -3.97 4.87
C LEU A 27 9.42 -4.91 4.31
N THR A 28 10.25 -5.45 5.21
CA THR A 28 11.33 -6.37 4.84
C THR A 28 10.91 -7.82 5.03
N VAL A 29 11.14 -8.65 4.02
CA VAL A 29 10.88 -10.10 4.09
C VAL A 29 11.88 -10.75 5.05
N THR A 30 11.38 -11.39 6.10
CA THR A 30 12.20 -12.09 7.10
C THR A 30 12.26 -13.60 6.87
N GLU A 31 11.21 -14.19 6.30
CA GLU A 31 11.17 -15.59 5.91
C GLU A 31 10.39 -15.79 4.60
N LYS A 32 10.78 -16.81 3.84
CA LYS A 32 10.11 -17.19 2.58
C LYS A 32 9.90 -18.71 2.51
N LYS A 33 8.70 -19.11 2.10
CA LYS A 33 8.31 -20.46 1.69
C LYS A 33 7.80 -20.42 0.25
N GLU A 34 7.36 -21.56 -0.28
CA GLU A 34 6.94 -21.68 -1.68
C GLU A 34 5.81 -20.71 -2.07
N LYS A 35 4.80 -20.53 -1.22
CA LYS A 35 3.60 -19.72 -1.50
C LYS A 35 3.31 -18.67 -0.44
N GLU A 36 4.25 -18.47 0.48
CA GLU A 36 4.09 -17.59 1.63
C GLU A 36 5.39 -16.90 1.96
N PHE A 37 5.31 -15.69 2.50
CA PHE A 37 6.43 -14.98 3.08
C PHE A 37 6.00 -14.34 4.40
N SER A 38 6.96 -14.03 5.26
CA SER A 38 6.72 -13.37 6.54
C SER A 38 7.52 -12.10 6.69
N LEU A 39 6.98 -11.19 7.50
CA LEU A 39 7.58 -9.90 7.82
C LEU A 39 7.29 -9.53 9.26
N ASP A 40 8.19 -8.78 9.86
CA ASP A 40 8.03 -8.23 11.19
C ASP A 40 7.61 -6.76 11.12
N LEU A 41 6.61 -6.41 11.93
CA LEU A 41 6.04 -5.07 12.01
C LEU A 41 6.45 -4.42 13.34
N VAL A 42 6.88 -3.18 13.23
CA VAL A 42 7.19 -2.30 14.37
C VAL A 42 5.93 -1.52 14.78
N PRO A 43 5.81 -1.11 16.06
CA PRO A 43 4.61 -0.41 16.56
C PRO A 43 4.23 0.82 15.74
N GLU A 44 5.18 1.67 15.38
CA GLU A 44 4.89 2.90 14.63
C GLU A 44 4.28 2.62 13.24
N THR A 45 4.68 1.53 12.59
CA THR A 45 4.06 1.11 11.33
C THR A 45 2.60 0.70 11.52
N LEU A 46 2.28 0.01 12.62
CA LEU A 46 0.92 -0.41 12.94
C LEU A 46 0.05 0.81 13.27
N ASP A 47 0.59 1.76 14.02
CA ASP A 47 -0.16 2.95 14.45
C ASP A 47 -0.53 3.89 13.29
N LYS A 48 0.27 3.90 12.21
CA LYS A 48 0.09 4.78 11.04
C LYS A 48 -0.61 4.12 9.85
N SER A 49 -0.96 2.84 9.92
CA SER A 49 -1.49 2.11 8.76
C SER A 49 -2.67 1.22 9.13
N ASN A 50 -3.39 0.75 8.10
CA ASN A 50 -4.52 -0.16 8.30
C ASN A 50 -4.09 -1.58 8.67
N LEU A 51 -2.77 -1.83 8.77
CA LEU A 51 -2.24 -3.15 9.08
C LEU A 51 -2.66 -3.62 10.47
N VAL A 52 -2.86 -2.71 11.43
CA VAL A 52 -3.32 -3.07 12.79
C VAL A 52 -4.72 -3.71 12.81
N GLU A 53 -5.54 -3.41 11.81
CA GLU A 53 -6.92 -3.91 11.71
C GLU A 53 -7.01 -5.25 10.96
N LEU A 54 -5.92 -5.69 10.33
CA LEU A 54 -5.93 -6.89 9.52
C LEU A 54 -6.06 -8.16 10.37
N ILE A 55 -6.96 -9.02 9.92
CA ILE A 55 -7.14 -10.37 10.44
C ILE A 55 -6.85 -11.42 9.37
N LYS A 56 -6.64 -12.66 9.82
CA LYS A 56 -6.41 -13.79 8.91
C LYS A 56 -7.56 -13.90 7.90
N GLY A 57 -7.20 -13.97 6.62
CA GLY A 57 -8.15 -14.09 5.51
C GLY A 57 -8.48 -12.75 4.83
N ASN A 58 -8.03 -11.62 5.35
CA ASN A 58 -8.09 -10.36 4.60
C ASN A 58 -7.14 -10.40 3.39
N TYR A 59 -7.56 -9.71 2.33
CA TYR A 59 -6.72 -9.44 1.17
C TYR A 59 -5.96 -8.13 1.37
N VAL A 60 -4.78 -8.06 0.76
CA VAL A 60 -3.91 -6.89 0.78
C VAL A 60 -3.37 -6.64 -0.62
N ASN A 61 -3.07 -5.38 -0.93
CA ASN A 61 -2.33 -5.01 -2.12
C ASN A 61 -0.85 -5.32 -1.90
N LEU A 62 -0.20 -5.90 -2.91
CA LEU A 62 1.21 -6.27 -2.86
C LEU A 62 1.96 -5.68 -4.05
N GLU A 63 3.10 -5.05 -3.79
CA GLU A 63 3.99 -4.55 -4.83
C GLU A 63 5.45 -4.84 -4.44
N ARG A 64 6.22 -5.41 -5.36
CA ARG A 64 7.66 -5.64 -5.17
C ARG A 64 8.43 -4.33 -5.29
N ALA A 65 9.56 -4.22 -4.59
CA ALA A 65 10.50 -3.15 -4.85
C ALA A 65 10.91 -3.13 -6.33
N MET A 66 10.83 -1.96 -6.95
CA MET A 66 11.17 -1.76 -8.36
C MET A 66 12.70 -1.67 -8.53
N GLN A 67 13.23 -2.21 -9.63
CA GLN A 67 14.62 -1.98 -10.02
C GLN A 67 14.80 -0.53 -10.47
N ALA A 68 15.90 0.12 -10.07
CA ALA A 68 16.15 1.53 -10.38
C ALA A 68 16.20 1.84 -11.89
N SER A 69 16.53 0.85 -12.73
CA SER A 69 16.60 0.98 -14.19
C SER A 69 15.27 0.72 -14.91
N ASP A 70 14.21 0.38 -14.18
CA ASP A 70 12.92 0.03 -14.77
C ASP A 70 12.03 1.25 -15.02
N ARG A 71 10.88 1.02 -15.67
CA ARG A 71 9.89 2.06 -15.96
C ARG A 71 8.98 2.31 -14.76
N PHE A 72 9.00 3.56 -14.28
CA PHE A 72 8.05 4.05 -13.30
C PHE A 72 6.67 4.30 -13.94
N GLY A 73 5.79 3.29 -13.87
CA GLY A 73 4.43 3.31 -14.44
C GLY A 73 3.36 4.02 -13.59
N GLY A 74 3.73 5.11 -12.92
CA GLY A 74 2.88 5.84 -11.98
C GLY A 74 3.65 7.05 -11.43
N HIS A 75 3.61 7.24 -10.11
CA HIS A 75 4.53 8.14 -9.42
C HIS A 75 5.44 7.35 -8.47
N ILE A 76 6.46 8.00 -7.92
CA ILE A 76 7.39 7.34 -6.99
C ILE A 76 6.71 7.20 -5.63
N LEU A 77 6.51 5.97 -5.19
CA LEU A 77 6.05 5.64 -3.84
C LEU A 77 7.24 5.14 -3.02
N GLN A 78 7.52 5.80 -1.90
CA GLN A 78 8.56 5.35 -0.97
C GLN A 78 8.11 4.16 -0.10
N GLY A 79 6.80 4.00 0.05
CA GLY A 79 6.18 3.03 0.93
C GLY A 79 6.19 3.42 2.42
N HIS A 80 6.36 4.71 2.71
CA HIS A 80 6.17 5.29 4.04
C HIS A 80 4.76 5.87 4.10
N VAL A 81 3.87 5.22 4.84
CA VAL A 81 2.49 5.69 5.01
C VAL A 81 2.46 6.82 6.05
N GLU A 82 1.85 7.93 5.68
CA GLU A 82 1.79 9.13 6.50
C GLU A 82 0.57 9.15 7.44
N THR A 83 -0.60 8.75 6.93
CA THR A 83 -1.86 8.75 7.68
C THR A 83 -2.86 7.74 7.12
N LEU A 84 -3.92 7.51 7.90
CA LEU A 84 -5.11 6.79 7.48
C LEU A 84 -6.12 7.75 6.84
N GLY A 85 -6.72 7.30 5.74
CA GLY A 85 -7.88 7.95 5.15
C GLY A 85 -9.14 7.13 5.40
N VAL A 86 -10.28 7.82 5.50
CA VAL A 86 -11.60 7.18 5.67
C VAL A 86 -12.37 7.29 4.37
N ILE A 87 -12.84 6.17 3.82
CA ILE A 87 -13.75 6.21 2.67
C ILE A 87 -15.09 6.80 3.13
N LEU A 88 -15.44 7.97 2.62
CA LEU A 88 -16.68 8.69 2.94
C LEU A 88 -17.80 8.35 1.96
N ASP A 89 -17.45 8.13 0.69
CA ASP A 89 -18.40 7.80 -0.36
C ASP A 89 -17.74 6.97 -1.46
N LYS A 90 -18.52 6.10 -2.10
CA LYS A 90 -18.10 5.30 -3.25
C LYS A 90 -19.21 5.28 -4.28
N GLN A 91 -18.96 5.93 -5.41
CA GLN A 91 -19.87 5.97 -6.56
C GLN A 91 -19.32 5.06 -7.66
N GLN A 92 -19.95 3.90 -7.81
CA GLN A 92 -19.61 2.95 -8.86
C GLN A 92 -20.30 3.34 -10.18
N GLN A 93 -19.53 3.37 -11.26
CA GLN A 93 -20.01 3.43 -12.63
C GLN A 93 -19.60 2.12 -13.35
N GLU A 94 -20.00 1.94 -14.60
CA GLU A 94 -19.77 0.68 -15.34
C GLU A 94 -18.29 0.26 -15.33
N ASP A 95 -17.39 1.17 -15.74
CA ASP A 95 -15.95 0.87 -15.89
C ASP A 95 -15.05 1.60 -14.88
N ASN A 96 -15.62 2.41 -13.98
CA ASN A 96 -14.83 3.18 -13.01
C ASN A 96 -15.56 3.36 -11.68
N ALA A 97 -14.81 3.80 -10.67
CA ALA A 97 -15.37 4.23 -9.41
C ALA A 97 -14.77 5.57 -9.00
N VAL A 98 -15.61 6.45 -8.47
CA VAL A 98 -15.17 7.66 -7.76
C VAL A 98 -15.25 7.37 -6.27
N ILE A 99 -14.11 7.43 -5.59
CA ILE A 99 -14.01 7.21 -4.15
C ILE A 99 -13.69 8.56 -3.52
N SER A 100 -14.53 8.98 -2.57
CA SER A 100 -14.25 10.16 -1.74
C SER A 100 -13.60 9.70 -0.45
N VAL A 101 -12.40 10.21 -0.16
CA VAL A 101 -11.62 9.85 1.01
C VAL A 101 -11.44 11.08 1.89
N GLY A 102 -11.85 10.98 3.15
CA GLY A 102 -11.57 11.96 4.18
C GLY A 102 -10.15 11.77 4.71
N LEU A 103 -9.43 12.88 4.82
CA LEU A 103 -8.09 12.97 5.40
C LEU A 103 -8.07 14.12 6.41
N ASP A 104 -7.19 14.04 7.41
CA ASP A 104 -7.03 15.18 8.31
C ASP A 104 -6.56 16.43 7.54
N PRO A 105 -7.04 17.64 7.93
CA PRO A 105 -6.73 18.87 7.19
C PRO A 105 -5.23 19.16 7.02
N GLU A 106 -4.39 18.69 7.95
CA GLU A 106 -2.94 18.85 7.84
C GLU A 106 -2.33 18.11 6.65
N TRP A 107 -2.94 17.01 6.21
CA TRP A 107 -2.51 16.21 5.06
C TRP A 107 -3.11 16.72 3.75
N LEU A 108 -4.31 17.31 3.80
CA LEU A 108 -4.95 17.91 2.62
C LEU A 108 -4.11 19.01 1.98
N ARG A 109 -3.25 19.72 2.73
CA ARG A 109 -2.35 20.76 2.18
C ARG A 109 -1.32 20.22 1.17
N TYR A 110 -1.06 18.92 1.17
CA TYR A 110 -0.17 18.25 0.21
C TYR A 110 -0.91 17.68 -1.00
N CYS A 111 -2.25 17.72 -0.97
CA CYS A 111 -3.09 17.26 -2.06
C CYS A 111 -3.36 18.43 -3.01
N ILE A 112 -3.21 18.18 -4.32
CA ILE A 112 -3.59 19.14 -5.36
C ILE A 112 -4.50 18.46 -6.39
N PRO A 113 -5.50 19.15 -6.95
CA PRO A 113 -6.28 18.60 -8.05
C PRO A 113 -5.38 18.19 -9.22
N LYS A 114 -5.63 17.00 -9.78
CA LYS A 114 -4.81 16.33 -10.79
C LYS A 114 -3.41 15.91 -10.33
N GLY A 115 -3.07 16.10 -9.05
CA GLY A 115 -1.88 15.54 -8.43
C GLY A 115 -2.00 14.04 -8.19
N SER A 116 -0.88 13.42 -7.81
CA SER A 116 -0.82 12.01 -7.47
C SER A 116 -1.02 11.79 -5.97
N ILE A 117 -1.64 10.68 -5.61
CA ILE A 117 -1.75 10.18 -4.24
C ILE A 117 -1.69 8.65 -4.27
N ALA A 118 -1.12 8.04 -3.24
CA ALA A 118 -1.15 6.60 -3.05
C ALA A 118 -2.19 6.24 -1.98
N LEU A 119 -3.12 5.33 -2.30
CA LEU A 119 -4.05 4.73 -1.33
C LEU A 119 -3.85 3.22 -1.34
N ASP A 120 -3.54 2.63 -0.19
CA ASP A 120 -3.19 1.21 -0.07
C ASP A 120 -2.17 0.73 -1.10
N GLY A 121 -1.17 1.56 -1.42
CA GLY A 121 -0.12 1.28 -2.40
C GLY A 121 -0.53 1.48 -3.86
N ILE A 122 -1.78 1.85 -4.15
CA ILE A 122 -2.24 2.12 -5.51
C ILE A 122 -2.00 3.59 -5.85
N SER A 123 -1.20 3.83 -6.90
CA SER A 123 -1.00 5.16 -7.47
C SER A 123 -2.28 5.66 -8.16
N LEU A 124 -2.87 6.73 -7.63
CA LEU A 124 -4.11 7.33 -8.11
C LEU A 124 -3.92 8.82 -8.46
N THR A 125 -4.86 9.36 -9.25
CA THR A 125 -4.93 10.79 -9.56
C THR A 125 -6.05 11.44 -8.76
N ILE A 126 -5.76 12.54 -8.08
CA ILE A 126 -6.76 13.32 -7.33
C ILE A 126 -7.68 14.01 -8.33
N ALA A 127 -8.96 13.64 -8.34
CA ALA A 127 -9.92 14.24 -9.26
C ALA A 127 -10.35 15.66 -8.82
N LYS A 128 -10.63 15.81 -7.51
CA LYS A 128 -11.04 17.04 -6.83
C LYS A 128 -10.75 16.90 -5.33
N ILE A 129 -10.76 18.03 -4.61
CA ILE A 129 -10.65 18.14 -3.15
C ILE A 129 -11.88 18.89 -2.66
#